data_AF-A0A7W0JCC5-F1
#
_entry.id   AF-A0A7W0JCC5-F1
#
_cell.length_a   1.000
_cell.length_b   1.000
_cell.length_c   1.000
_cell.angle_alpha   90.00
_cell.angle_beta   90.00
_cell.angle_gamma   90.00
#
_symmetry.space_group_name_H-M   'P 1'
#
loop_
_entity.id
_entity.type
_entity.pdbx_description
1 polymer ?
#
loop_
_entity_poly.entity_id
_entity_poly.type
_entity_poly.pdbx_seq_one_letter_code
_entity_poly.pdbx_strand_id
1 'polypeptide(L)'
;MINSTRRKIDDGCLVEVLPGEPRKGIRVNQEGQKGETCILVAMELIAKFQNTSYQMNEFMRAYLMSCQQISTKFEERASGIQFLKEKIDFSQLKEKVVLQAKIALNSLWEQSPISARSPEDVKADNALTQLTKILNDFANSDSKDFDQFINNLQYKERLDIKLPLIVQSGINPSEKFKEIALEHKFFPSFPSKLNETTFANRSHILDLIINNIWKNAFNLEYSSWNPDKPITHLMDLINNKGLQVVFGNIGRPFYNSSKIKVLQKNEKYITSGWSPGAYDDKNQVGHAVILIGAQSKGQEIVYFIDPLDESEVASPRKIYVMSYDRLCKSAMDYRGILNADIPKNDTTQRKFSLMVSTIS
;
A
#
# COMPACT_ATOMS: atom_id res chain seq x y z
N MET A 1 -14.33 -48.22 -33.68
CA MET A 1 -14.19 -48.74 -32.31
C MET A 1 -12.79 -48.36 -31.81
N ILE A 2 -12.70 -47.28 -31.04
CA ILE A 2 -11.44 -46.83 -30.43
C ILE A 2 -11.63 -47.01 -28.92
N ASN A 3 -10.86 -47.93 -28.35
CA ASN A 3 -10.81 -48.19 -26.92
C ASN A 3 -10.27 -46.97 -26.18
N SER A 4 -11.16 -46.15 -25.61
CA SER A 4 -10.78 -45.14 -24.64
C SER A 4 -10.52 -45.83 -23.30
N THR A 5 -9.26 -46.00 -22.95
CA THR A 5 -8.83 -46.48 -21.64
C THR A 5 -9.23 -45.43 -20.60
N ARG A 6 -10.38 -45.65 -19.94
CA ARG A 6 -10.73 -44.95 -18.69
C ARG A 6 -9.72 -45.39 -17.64
N ARG A 7 -8.72 -44.54 -17.36
CA ARG A 7 -7.95 -44.68 -16.12
C ARG A 7 -8.89 -44.43 -14.96
N LYS A 8 -8.96 -45.40 -14.05
CA LYS A 8 -9.53 -45.25 -12.72
C LYS A 8 -8.83 -44.06 -12.05
N ILE A 9 -9.64 -43.09 -11.63
CA ILE A 9 -9.22 -42.00 -10.76
C ILE A 9 -9.18 -42.63 -9.37
N ASP A 10 -7.98 -42.86 -8.86
CA ASP A 10 -7.79 -43.14 -7.45
C ASP A 10 -8.15 -41.89 -6.65
N ASP A 11 -8.94 -42.08 -5.60
CA ASP A 11 -9.37 -41.04 -4.68
C ASP A 11 -8.15 -40.35 -4.04
N GLY A 12 -7.93 -39.08 -4.42
CA GLY A 12 -6.93 -38.21 -3.79
C GLY A 12 -5.83 -37.69 -4.71
N CYS A 13 -6.17 -36.99 -5.79
CA CYS A 13 -5.33 -35.94 -6.37
C CYS A 13 -6.07 -35.27 -7.54
N LEU A 14 -6.54 -34.04 -7.33
CA LEU A 14 -6.89 -33.14 -8.42
C LEU A 14 -5.59 -32.79 -9.17
N VAL A 15 -5.42 -33.29 -10.39
CA VAL A 15 -4.30 -32.92 -11.28
C VAL A 15 -4.83 -31.99 -12.36
N GLU A 16 -5.14 -30.75 -11.99
CA GLU A 16 -5.45 -29.61 -12.86
C GLU A 16 -5.22 -28.33 -12.03
N VAL A 17 -4.03 -27.70 -12.08
CA VAL A 17 -3.60 -26.53 -11.27
C VAL A 17 -4.50 -26.27 -10.06
N LEU A 18 -4.37 -27.17 -9.08
CA LEU A 18 -5.13 -27.15 -7.84
C LEU A 18 -5.05 -25.78 -7.14
N PRO A 19 -6.12 -25.29 -6.50
CA PRO A 19 -6.04 -24.20 -5.54
C PRO A 19 -5.03 -24.55 -4.45
N GLY A 20 -3.92 -23.82 -4.40
CA GLY A 20 -3.14 -23.58 -3.18
C GLY A 20 -2.62 -24.79 -2.42
N GLU A 21 -1.71 -25.57 -3.00
CA GLU A 21 -0.50 -25.84 -2.22
C GLU A 21 0.40 -24.62 -2.44
N PRO A 22 0.43 -23.63 -1.52
CA PRO A 22 1.42 -22.55 -1.64
C PRO A 22 2.80 -23.19 -1.78
N ARG A 23 3.64 -22.61 -2.66
CA ARG A 23 5.05 -23.02 -2.79
C ARG A 23 5.61 -23.29 -1.39
N LYS A 24 6.29 -24.44 -1.22
CA LYS A 24 7.01 -24.76 0.03
C LYS A 24 7.87 -23.57 0.41
N GLY A 25 7.38 -22.82 1.39
CA GLY A 25 8.00 -21.66 1.97
C GLY A 25 7.61 -21.68 3.43
N ILE A 26 8.56 -21.44 4.31
CA ILE A 26 8.32 -21.57 5.73
C ILE A 26 7.46 -20.38 6.15
N ARG A 27 6.33 -20.69 6.78
CA ARG A 27 5.47 -19.68 7.35
C ARG A 27 6.17 -19.06 8.54
N VAL A 28 6.13 -17.74 8.60
CA VAL A 28 6.55 -16.96 9.77
C VAL A 28 5.32 -16.31 10.39
N ASN A 29 5.42 -15.96 11.67
CA ASN A 29 4.45 -15.07 12.28
C ASN A 29 4.50 -13.71 11.56
N GLN A 30 3.34 -13.17 11.27
CA GLN A 30 3.16 -11.89 10.60
C GLN A 30 2.22 -11.04 11.44
N GLU A 31 2.68 -9.87 11.85
CA GLU A 31 1.79 -8.83 12.36
C GLU A 31 1.04 -8.17 11.20
N GLY A 32 -0.20 -7.73 11.46
CA GLY A 32 -0.94 -6.95 10.49
C GLY A 32 -0.21 -5.65 10.12
N GLN A 33 -0.13 -5.37 8.83
CA GLN A 33 0.47 -4.15 8.32
C GLN A 33 -0.21 -2.89 8.89
N LYS A 34 0.58 -1.84 9.16
CA LYS A 34 0.12 -0.55 9.68
C LYS A 34 0.62 0.61 8.82
N GLY A 35 -0.22 1.62 8.61
CA GLY A 35 0.14 2.82 7.87
C GLY A 35 0.30 2.60 6.37
N GLU A 36 1.26 3.28 5.76
CA GLU A 36 1.52 3.20 4.30
C GLU A 36 2.72 2.30 3.98
N THR A 37 2.69 1.07 4.50
CA THR A 37 3.82 0.12 4.39
C THR A 37 3.46 -1.16 3.63
N CYS A 38 2.27 -1.24 3.02
CA CYS A 38 1.75 -2.44 2.37
C CYS A 38 2.72 -3.07 1.35
N ILE A 39 3.29 -2.26 0.45
CA ILE A 39 4.22 -2.76 -0.56
C ILE A 39 5.50 -3.31 0.06
N LEU A 40 6.02 -2.67 1.09
CA LEU A 40 7.25 -3.05 1.78
C LEU A 40 7.06 -4.35 2.56
N VAL A 41 5.97 -4.44 3.32
CA VAL A 41 5.59 -5.67 4.02
C VAL A 41 5.35 -6.81 3.02
N ALA A 42 4.72 -6.53 1.87
CA ALA A 42 4.54 -7.54 0.82
C ALA A 42 5.87 -8.06 0.25
N MET A 43 6.84 -7.15 -0.02
CA MET A 43 8.18 -7.52 -0.46
C MET A 43 8.91 -8.38 0.60
N GLU A 44 8.87 -7.96 1.86
CA GLU A 44 9.49 -8.69 2.97
C GLU A 44 8.88 -10.09 3.14
N LEU A 45 7.56 -10.19 3.08
CA LEU A 45 6.86 -11.47 3.18
C LEU A 45 7.30 -12.41 2.07
N ILE A 46 7.28 -11.97 0.82
CA ILE A 46 7.74 -12.79 -0.30
C ILE A 46 9.21 -13.22 -0.10
N ALA A 47 10.09 -12.34 0.39
CA ALA A 47 11.48 -12.71 0.67
C ALA A 47 11.58 -13.78 1.76
N LYS A 48 10.83 -13.65 2.87
CA LYS A 48 10.78 -14.66 3.95
C LYS A 48 10.20 -15.98 3.49
N PHE A 49 9.27 -15.99 2.52
CA PHE A 49 8.78 -17.21 1.89
C PHE A 49 9.90 -18.00 1.20
N GLN A 50 10.95 -17.32 0.72
CA GLN A 50 12.05 -17.95 -0.01
C GLN A 50 13.29 -18.19 0.84
N ASN A 51 13.55 -17.34 1.82
CA ASN A 51 14.68 -17.46 2.73
C ASN A 51 14.27 -17.10 4.16
N THR A 52 14.15 -18.10 5.03
CA THR A 52 13.81 -17.89 6.45
C THR A 52 14.90 -17.27 7.29
N SER A 53 16.15 -17.42 6.86
CA SER A 53 17.28 -16.78 7.53
C SER A 53 17.36 -15.29 7.21
N TYR A 54 16.49 -14.79 6.32
CA TYR A 54 16.46 -13.39 5.97
C TYR A 54 16.21 -12.53 7.20
N GLN A 55 17.13 -11.58 7.42
CA GLN A 55 17.03 -10.58 8.45
C GLN A 55 16.89 -9.22 7.79
N MET A 56 15.81 -8.53 8.14
CA MET A 56 15.63 -7.13 7.75
C MET A 56 16.78 -6.31 8.32
N ASN A 57 17.46 -5.53 7.48
CA ASN A 57 18.57 -4.69 7.93
C ASN A 57 18.05 -3.49 8.76
N GLU A 58 18.97 -2.79 9.42
CA GLU A 58 18.62 -1.68 10.32
C GLU A 58 17.89 -0.55 9.60
N PHE A 59 18.33 -0.19 8.38
CA PHE A 59 17.68 0.83 7.55
C PHE A 59 16.21 0.51 7.30
N MET A 60 15.89 -0.73 6.91
CA MET A 60 14.53 -1.17 6.62
C MET A 60 13.64 -1.14 7.87
N ARG A 61 14.15 -1.59 9.02
CA ARG A 61 13.42 -1.50 10.31
C ARG A 61 13.14 -0.05 10.68
N ALA A 62 14.15 0.81 10.61
CA ALA A 62 14.01 2.24 10.90
C ALA A 62 12.98 2.89 9.97
N TYR A 63 12.97 2.50 8.69
CA TYR A 63 11.99 2.99 7.72
C TYR A 63 10.56 2.56 8.03
N LEU A 64 10.32 1.28 8.33
CA LEU A 64 8.98 0.80 8.68
C LEU A 64 8.45 1.49 9.94
N MET A 65 9.27 1.59 10.99
CA MET A 65 8.90 2.27 12.23
C MET A 65 8.55 3.74 11.97
N SER A 66 9.35 4.41 11.13
CA SER A 66 9.12 5.79 10.73
C SER A 66 7.78 5.97 9.98
N CYS A 67 7.45 5.06 9.07
CA CYS A 67 6.16 5.09 8.37
C CYS A 67 4.97 4.88 9.31
N GLN A 68 5.11 3.98 10.29
CA GLN A 68 4.08 3.75 11.31
C GLN A 68 3.87 5.00 12.16
N GLN A 69 4.94 5.63 12.63
CA GLN A 69 4.87 6.88 13.42
C GLN A 69 4.19 8.01 12.64
N ILE A 70 4.54 8.19 11.36
CA ILE A 70 3.88 9.17 10.47
C ILE A 70 2.38 8.88 10.37
N SER A 71 2.03 7.61 10.16
CA SER A 71 0.63 7.21 9.96
C SER A 71 -0.20 7.46 11.22
N THR A 72 0.30 7.08 12.40
CA THR A 72 -0.34 7.42 13.69
C THR A 72 -0.51 8.93 13.84
N LYS A 73 0.52 9.71 13.54
CA LYS A 73 0.46 11.18 13.61
C LYS A 73 -0.59 11.77 12.66
N PHE A 74 -0.76 11.20 11.46
CA PHE A 74 -1.78 11.64 10.50
C PHE A 74 -3.18 11.26 10.95
N GLU A 75 -3.39 10.05 11.46
CA GLU A 75 -4.66 9.60 12.02
C GLU A 75 -5.10 10.47 13.20
N GLU A 76 -4.19 10.78 14.12
CA GLU A 76 -4.45 11.67 15.27
C GLU A 76 -4.88 13.07 14.84
N ARG A 77 -4.34 13.59 13.73
CA ARG A 77 -4.68 14.90 13.19
C ARG A 77 -5.96 14.89 12.36
N ALA A 78 -6.28 13.78 11.71
CA ALA A 78 -7.39 13.68 10.76
C ALA A 78 -8.73 14.02 11.42
N SER A 79 -8.97 13.52 12.64
CA SER A 79 -10.17 13.84 13.43
C SER A 79 -10.26 15.33 13.77
N GLY A 80 -9.15 15.93 14.19
CA GLY A 80 -9.07 17.36 14.49
C GLY A 80 -9.27 18.25 13.27
N ILE A 81 -8.68 17.89 12.13
CA ILE A 81 -8.87 18.60 10.86
C ILE A 81 -10.33 18.50 10.41
N GLN A 82 -10.93 17.30 10.52
CA GLN A 82 -12.34 17.10 10.19
C GLN A 82 -13.25 17.96 11.07
N PHE A 83 -13.01 18.00 12.38
CA PHE A 83 -13.73 18.89 13.29
C PHE A 83 -13.63 20.36 12.87
N LEU A 84 -12.42 20.84 12.52
CA LEU A 84 -12.24 22.21 12.06
C LEU A 84 -13.07 22.50 10.81
N LYS A 85 -13.10 21.58 9.84
CA LYS A 85 -13.88 21.73 8.59
C LYS A 85 -15.38 21.79 8.84
N GLU A 86 -15.89 21.13 9.88
CA GLU A 86 -17.30 21.19 10.26
C GLU A 86 -17.68 22.52 10.93
N LYS A 87 -16.71 23.22 11.50
CA LYS A 87 -16.93 24.48 12.25
C LYS A 87 -16.57 25.73 11.46
N ILE A 88 -15.71 25.60 10.46
CA ILE A 88 -15.08 26.72 9.78
C ILE A 88 -15.23 26.53 8.28
N ASP A 89 -15.74 27.58 7.64
CA ASP A 89 -15.74 27.68 6.20
C ASP A 89 -14.36 28.16 5.72
N PHE A 90 -13.52 27.19 5.33
CA PHE A 90 -12.17 27.44 4.81
C PHE A 90 -12.13 28.13 3.45
N SER A 91 -13.28 28.41 2.81
CA SER A 91 -13.35 29.24 1.60
C SER A 91 -13.23 30.75 1.88
N GLN A 92 -13.32 31.16 3.15
CA GLN A 92 -13.24 32.57 3.55
C GLN A 92 -11.80 33.12 3.55
N LEU A 93 -11.67 34.44 3.69
CA LEU A 93 -10.38 35.11 3.85
C LEU A 93 -9.57 34.46 4.98
N LYS A 94 -8.33 34.10 4.64
CA LYS A 94 -7.41 33.30 5.46
C LYS A 94 -7.24 33.79 6.90
N GLU A 95 -7.13 35.10 7.11
CA GLU A 95 -7.02 35.70 8.44
C GLU A 95 -8.30 35.49 9.28
N LYS A 96 -9.47 35.62 8.65
CA LYS A 96 -10.77 35.39 9.29
C LYS A 96 -10.96 33.91 9.62
N VAL A 97 -10.54 33.01 8.74
CA VAL A 97 -10.53 31.55 8.96
C VAL A 97 -9.68 31.21 10.19
N VAL A 98 -8.46 31.74 10.28
CA VAL A 98 -7.54 31.46 11.40
C VAL A 98 -8.09 32.00 12.72
N LEU A 99 -8.70 33.20 12.70
CA LEU A 99 -9.34 33.76 13.90
C LEU A 99 -10.55 32.94 14.35
N GLN A 100 -11.45 32.58 13.42
CA GLN A 100 -12.59 31.70 13.71
C GLN A 100 -12.14 30.34 14.24
N ALA A 101 -11.07 29.79 13.68
CA ALA A 101 -10.49 28.54 14.13
C ALA A 101 -9.99 28.62 15.57
N LYS A 102 -9.24 29.68 15.92
CA LYS A 102 -8.78 29.90 17.29
C LYS A 102 -9.94 30.07 18.28
N ILE A 103 -11.00 30.78 17.89
CA ILE A 103 -12.21 30.93 18.71
C ILE A 103 -12.89 29.56 18.92
N ALA A 104 -13.07 28.78 17.86
CA ALA A 104 -13.66 27.44 17.94
C ALA A 104 -12.82 26.51 18.85
N LEU A 105 -11.50 26.54 18.70
CA LEU A 105 -10.57 25.76 19.51
C LEU A 105 -10.58 26.19 21.00
N ASN A 106 -10.63 27.48 21.30
CA ASN A 106 -10.75 27.97 22.68
C ASN A 106 -12.08 27.63 23.33
N SER A 107 -13.18 27.64 22.57
CA SER A 107 -14.52 27.29 23.08
C SER A 107 -14.63 25.83 23.54
N LEU A 108 -13.81 24.93 22.98
CA LEU A 108 -13.67 23.55 23.45
C LEU A 108 -12.98 23.47 24.82
N TRP A 109 -12.09 24.42 25.11
CA TRP A 109 -11.25 24.42 26.32
C TRP A 109 -11.96 24.99 27.54
N GLU A 110 -12.81 26.00 27.34
CA GLU A 110 -13.50 26.71 28.42
C GLU A 110 -14.58 25.85 29.13
N GLN A 111 -14.81 24.61 28.68
CA GLN A 111 -15.79 23.69 29.26
C GLN A 111 -15.21 22.69 30.28
N SER A 112 -13.89 22.64 30.53
CA SER A 112 -13.27 21.66 31.45
C SER A 112 -12.26 22.26 32.45
N PRO A 113 -12.48 22.16 33.78
CA PRO A 113 -11.53 22.66 34.78
C PRO A 113 -10.21 21.87 34.79
N ILE A 114 -9.09 22.61 34.87
CA ILE A 114 -7.71 22.12 34.71
C ILE A 114 -7.28 21.13 35.82
N SER A 115 -7.86 21.22 37.00
CA SER A 115 -7.39 20.49 38.20
C SER A 115 -7.83 19.02 38.28
N ALA A 116 -8.50 18.47 37.27
CA ALA A 116 -9.02 17.09 37.27
C ALA A 116 -8.75 16.34 35.95
N ARG A 117 -7.70 16.71 35.21
CA ARG A 117 -7.49 16.21 33.85
C ARG A 117 -7.09 14.73 33.81
N SER A 118 -7.86 13.92 33.09
CA SER A 118 -7.58 12.51 32.83
C SER A 118 -6.51 12.35 31.72
N PRO A 119 -5.97 11.12 31.49
CA PRO A 119 -5.09 10.86 30.34
C PRO A 119 -5.70 11.24 28.97
N GLU A 120 -7.03 11.18 28.85
CA GLU A 120 -7.78 11.62 27.68
C GLU A 120 -7.69 13.13 27.49
N ASP A 121 -7.70 13.91 28.57
CA ASP A 121 -7.52 15.37 28.51
C ASP A 121 -6.11 15.74 28.03
N VAL A 122 -5.06 15.00 28.42
CA VAL A 122 -3.69 15.21 27.92
C VAL A 122 -3.59 14.96 26.41
N LYS A 123 -4.29 13.94 25.90
CA LYS A 123 -4.37 13.69 24.45
C LYS A 123 -5.11 14.82 23.72
N ALA A 124 -6.19 15.32 24.29
CA ALA A 124 -6.92 16.46 23.75
C ALA A 124 -6.06 17.73 23.72
N ASP A 125 -5.28 18.00 24.78
CA ASP A 125 -4.35 19.13 24.87
C ASP A 125 -3.28 19.08 23.77
N ASN A 126 -2.70 17.90 23.55
CA ASN A 126 -1.71 17.69 22.51
C ASN A 126 -2.33 17.87 21.12
N ALA A 127 -3.53 17.33 20.88
CA ALA A 127 -4.25 17.52 19.62
C ALA A 127 -4.54 19.00 19.36
N LEU A 128 -4.99 19.75 20.38
CA LEU A 128 -5.28 21.17 20.27
C LEU A 128 -4.03 21.99 19.93
N THR A 129 -2.93 21.70 20.61
CA THR A 129 -1.63 22.33 20.38
C THR A 129 -1.17 22.10 18.95
N GLN A 130 -1.31 20.87 18.44
CA GLN A 130 -0.99 20.54 17.06
C GLN A 130 -1.89 21.26 16.05
N LEU A 131 -3.21 21.31 16.27
CA LEU A 131 -4.14 22.01 15.38
C LEU A 131 -3.89 23.52 15.36
N THR A 132 -3.61 24.12 16.51
CA THR A 132 -3.25 25.53 16.63
C THR A 132 -1.98 25.84 15.83
N LYS A 133 -0.97 24.96 15.94
CA LYS A 133 0.24 25.08 15.13
C LYS A 133 -0.07 24.98 13.64
N ILE A 134 -0.84 23.98 13.20
CA ILE A 134 -1.24 23.79 11.79
C ILE A 134 -1.96 25.04 11.26
N LEU A 135 -2.84 25.65 12.04
CA LEU A 135 -3.56 26.86 11.66
C LEU A 135 -2.65 28.07 11.55
N ASN A 136 -1.69 28.23 12.46
CA ASN A 136 -0.68 29.29 12.36
C ASN A 136 0.26 29.07 11.16
N ASP A 137 0.70 27.83 10.93
CA ASP A 137 1.52 27.47 9.77
C ASP A 137 0.73 27.70 8.46
N PHE A 138 -0.56 27.39 8.45
CA PHE A 138 -1.45 27.72 7.33
C PHE A 138 -1.48 29.23 7.15
N ALA A 139 -1.82 30.01 8.18
CA ALA A 139 -1.91 31.48 8.17
C ALA A 139 -0.67 32.13 7.53
N ASN A 140 0.51 31.63 7.88
CA ASN A 140 1.81 32.16 7.45
C ASN A 140 2.33 31.58 6.13
N SER A 141 1.64 30.61 5.54
CA SER A 141 2.03 30.03 4.24
C SER A 141 1.51 30.84 3.06
N ASP A 142 2.00 30.55 1.85
CA ASP A 142 1.43 31.09 0.61
C ASP A 142 0.20 30.30 0.11
N SER A 143 -0.18 29.21 0.79
CA SER A 143 -1.32 28.38 0.37
C SER A 143 -2.63 29.14 0.56
N LYS A 144 -3.46 29.15 -0.47
CA LYS A 144 -4.83 29.71 -0.42
C LYS A 144 -5.87 28.67 -0.04
N ASP A 145 -5.55 27.40 -0.30
CA ASP A 145 -6.43 26.27 -0.06
C ASP A 145 -5.90 25.47 1.14
N PHE A 146 -6.78 25.21 2.12
CA PHE A 146 -6.40 24.51 3.34
C PHE A 146 -6.14 23.02 3.09
N ASP A 147 -6.88 22.38 2.19
CA ASP A 147 -6.70 20.96 1.88
C ASP A 147 -5.38 20.73 1.13
N GLN A 148 -5.07 21.60 0.18
CA GLN A 148 -3.77 21.62 -0.48
C GLN A 148 -2.64 21.87 0.53
N PHE A 149 -2.84 22.77 1.50
CA PHE A 149 -1.86 23.01 2.57
C PHE A 149 -1.63 21.76 3.42
N ILE A 150 -2.70 21.12 3.90
CA ILE A 150 -2.61 19.88 4.69
C ILE A 150 -1.91 18.78 3.90
N ASN A 151 -2.25 18.57 2.63
CA ASN A 151 -1.60 17.58 1.78
C ASN A 151 -0.10 17.89 1.62
N ASN A 152 0.26 19.14 1.34
CA ASN A 152 1.67 19.57 1.24
C ASN A 152 2.43 19.37 2.55
N LEU A 153 1.80 19.66 3.70
CA LEU A 153 2.38 19.42 5.02
C LEU A 153 2.66 17.93 5.24
N GLN A 154 1.71 17.05 4.90
CA GLN A 154 1.90 15.61 5.00
C GLN A 154 3.06 15.13 4.11
N TYR A 155 3.13 15.59 2.86
CA TYR A 155 4.25 15.24 1.97
C TYR A 155 5.60 15.75 2.48
N LYS A 156 5.63 16.97 3.03
CA LYS A 156 6.84 17.53 3.65
C LYS A 156 7.31 16.66 4.82
N GLU A 157 6.42 16.30 5.74
CA GLU A 157 6.78 15.47 6.89
C GLU A 157 7.28 14.08 6.47
N ARG A 158 6.71 13.50 5.40
CA ARG A 158 7.28 12.28 4.79
C ARG A 158 8.70 12.51 4.30
N LEU A 159 8.96 13.60 3.58
CA LEU A 159 10.30 13.90 3.08
C LEU A 159 11.32 14.07 4.20
N ASP A 160 10.95 14.81 5.25
CA ASP A 160 11.82 15.10 6.40
C ASP A 160 12.27 13.83 7.13
N ILE A 161 11.46 12.76 7.04
CA ILE A 161 11.75 11.47 7.66
C ILE A 161 12.47 10.50 6.70
N LYS A 162 12.04 10.44 5.43
CA LYS A 162 12.58 9.49 4.45
C LYS A 162 13.98 9.88 3.98
N LEU A 163 14.24 11.18 3.82
CA LEU A 163 15.49 11.67 3.24
C LEU A 163 16.72 11.33 4.11
N PRO A 164 16.72 11.57 5.44
CA PRO A 164 17.84 11.18 6.30
C PRO A 164 18.13 9.68 6.25
N LEU A 165 17.09 8.83 6.22
CA LEU A 165 17.26 7.37 6.14
C LEU A 165 17.97 6.97 4.84
N ILE A 166 17.58 7.55 3.71
CA ILE A 166 18.24 7.28 2.41
C ILE A 166 19.71 7.72 2.46
N VAL A 167 20.01 8.88 3.03
CA VAL A 167 21.40 9.34 3.20
C VAL A 167 22.20 8.38 4.10
N GLN A 168 21.62 7.94 5.21
CA GLN A 168 22.23 6.96 6.12
C GLN A 168 22.52 5.60 5.45
N SER A 169 21.74 5.23 4.43
CA SER A 169 22.00 4.03 3.61
C SER A 169 23.16 4.18 2.62
N GLY A 170 23.84 5.34 2.60
CA GLY A 170 24.94 5.64 1.69
C GLY A 170 24.49 6.06 0.29
N ILE A 171 23.20 6.27 0.07
CA ILE A 171 22.64 6.67 -1.23
C ILE A 171 22.61 8.19 -1.32
N ASN A 172 23.17 8.75 -2.40
CA ASN A 172 23.02 10.16 -2.74
C ASN A 172 21.60 10.42 -3.27
N PRO A 173 20.72 11.11 -2.52
CA PRO A 173 19.34 11.27 -2.93
C PRO A 173 19.18 12.07 -4.21
N SER A 174 20.04 13.08 -4.45
CA SER A 174 19.94 13.95 -5.62
C SER A 174 20.22 13.20 -6.93
N GLU A 175 21.28 12.38 -6.93
CA GLU A 175 21.64 11.54 -8.07
C GLU A 175 20.56 10.50 -8.33
N LYS A 176 20.15 9.78 -7.28
CA LYS A 176 19.14 8.72 -7.40
C LYS A 176 17.78 9.28 -7.83
N PHE A 177 17.42 10.47 -7.36
CA PHE A 177 16.20 11.14 -7.79
C PHE A 177 16.21 11.44 -9.28
N LYS A 178 17.32 11.99 -9.80
CA LYS A 178 17.46 12.27 -11.23
C LYS A 178 17.37 10.98 -12.06
N GLU A 179 18.04 9.92 -11.62
CA GLU A 179 17.99 8.60 -12.26
C GLU A 179 16.55 8.08 -12.36
N ILE A 180 15.83 8.01 -11.23
CA ILE A 180 14.46 7.51 -11.15
C ILE A 180 13.50 8.39 -11.96
N ALA A 181 13.63 9.71 -11.86
CA ALA A 181 12.77 10.62 -12.60
C ALA A 181 12.92 10.48 -14.12
N LEU A 182 14.15 10.22 -14.60
CA LEU A 182 14.45 9.97 -16.01
C LEU A 182 13.98 8.57 -16.46
N GLU A 183 14.26 7.51 -15.69
CA GLU A 183 13.82 6.14 -15.98
C GLU A 183 12.31 6.10 -16.18
N HIS A 184 11.58 6.79 -15.31
CA HIS A 184 10.13 6.72 -15.22
C HIS A 184 9.41 7.85 -15.95
N LYS A 185 10.14 8.74 -16.63
CA LYS A 185 9.59 9.87 -17.41
C LYS A 185 8.58 10.72 -16.63
N PHE A 186 8.84 10.96 -15.33
CA PHE A 186 7.96 11.78 -14.48
C PHE A 186 7.78 13.20 -15.00
N PHE A 187 8.81 13.71 -15.68
CA PHE A 187 8.83 15.06 -16.22
C PHE A 187 9.21 15.00 -17.70
N PRO A 188 8.53 15.77 -18.58
CA PRO A 188 8.97 15.98 -19.95
C PRO A 188 10.42 16.50 -20.03
N SER A 189 10.79 17.31 -19.03
CA SER A 189 12.16 17.77 -18.78
C SER A 189 12.41 17.79 -17.28
N PHE A 190 13.45 17.10 -16.81
CA PHE A 190 13.81 17.11 -15.39
C PHE A 190 14.17 18.54 -14.95
N PRO A 191 13.59 19.07 -13.86
CA PRO A 191 13.92 20.41 -13.38
C PRO A 191 15.40 20.51 -13.04
N SER A 192 15.95 21.74 -13.15
CA SER A 192 17.38 21.96 -12.92
C SER A 192 17.77 21.71 -11.47
N LYS A 193 16.82 21.85 -10.53
CA LYS A 193 17.01 21.59 -9.11
C LYS A 193 15.86 20.77 -8.51
N LEU A 194 16.19 19.92 -7.54
CA LEU A 194 15.24 19.08 -6.84
C LEU A 194 14.11 19.87 -6.16
N ASN A 195 14.42 21.04 -5.58
CA ASN A 195 13.47 21.90 -4.89
C ASN A 195 12.47 22.63 -5.82
N GLU A 196 12.65 22.55 -7.13
CA GLU A 196 11.71 23.10 -8.13
C GLU A 196 10.48 22.18 -8.33
N THR A 197 10.45 21.02 -7.68
CA THR A 197 9.31 20.09 -7.72
C THR A 197 8.42 20.20 -6.47
N THR A 198 7.13 19.89 -6.65
CA THR A 198 6.17 19.84 -5.54
C THR A 198 6.60 18.82 -4.47
N PHE A 199 6.17 19.01 -3.22
CA PHE A 199 6.45 18.03 -2.16
C PHE A 199 5.87 16.66 -2.49
N ALA A 200 4.68 16.61 -3.12
CA ALA A 200 4.05 15.39 -3.58
C ALA A 200 4.94 14.58 -4.53
N ASN A 201 5.44 15.21 -5.60
CA ASN A 201 6.31 14.56 -6.57
C ASN A 201 7.61 14.08 -5.92
N ARG A 202 8.18 14.88 -5.02
CA ARG A 202 9.39 14.47 -4.30
C ARG A 202 9.15 13.26 -3.42
N SER A 203 8.05 13.28 -2.67
CA SER A 203 7.70 12.19 -1.76
C SER A 203 7.50 10.89 -2.53
N HIS A 204 6.79 10.94 -3.65
CA HIS A 204 6.58 9.80 -4.53
C HIS A 204 7.91 9.25 -5.11
N ILE A 205 8.82 10.11 -5.57
CA ILE A 205 10.11 9.65 -6.08
C ILE A 205 10.96 9.04 -4.96
N LEU A 206 10.91 9.55 -3.73
CA LEU A 206 11.55 8.88 -2.59
C LEU A 206 10.96 7.49 -2.35
N ASP A 207 9.64 7.33 -2.45
CA ASP A 207 9.00 6.00 -2.35
C ASP A 207 9.53 5.02 -3.41
N LEU A 208 9.74 5.47 -4.64
CA LEU A 208 10.36 4.65 -5.69
C LEU A 208 11.83 4.31 -5.39
N ILE A 209 12.59 5.25 -4.82
CA ILE A 209 13.97 4.99 -4.37
C ILE A 209 13.97 3.91 -3.30
N ILE A 210 13.12 4.05 -2.28
CA ILE A 210 13.00 3.09 -1.17
C ILE A 210 12.54 1.73 -1.67
N ASN A 211 11.52 1.69 -2.53
CA ASN A 211 11.08 0.45 -3.18
C ASN A 211 12.23 -0.21 -3.95
N ASN A 212 13.09 0.54 -4.62
CA ASN A 212 14.27 0.00 -5.30
C ASN A 212 15.34 -0.53 -4.33
N ILE A 213 15.58 0.16 -3.21
CA ILE A 213 16.48 -0.34 -2.15
C ILE A 213 15.97 -1.68 -1.64
N TRP A 214 14.67 -1.77 -1.33
CA TRP A 214 14.03 -2.99 -0.83
C TRP A 214 14.05 -4.10 -1.87
N LYS A 215 13.65 -3.79 -3.10
CA LYS A 215 13.71 -4.70 -4.24
C LYS A 215 15.09 -5.33 -4.36
N ASN A 216 16.15 -4.53 -4.34
CA ASN A 216 17.52 -5.03 -4.45
C ASN A 216 17.95 -5.85 -3.24
N ALA A 217 17.64 -5.41 -2.02
CA ALA A 217 17.99 -6.12 -0.80
C ALA A 217 17.26 -7.48 -0.65
N PHE A 218 16.14 -7.66 -1.34
CA PHE A 218 15.38 -8.91 -1.40
C PHE A 218 15.58 -9.70 -2.69
N ASN A 219 16.50 -9.28 -3.57
CA ASN A 219 16.70 -9.88 -4.90
C ASN A 219 15.40 -9.99 -5.72
N LEU A 220 14.54 -8.99 -5.61
CA LEU A 220 13.32 -8.86 -6.39
C LEU A 220 13.60 -8.29 -7.77
N GLU A 221 12.74 -8.63 -8.71
CA GLU A 221 12.72 -8.12 -10.07
C GLU A 221 11.31 -7.65 -10.43
N TYR A 222 11.22 -6.75 -11.42
CA TYR A 222 9.93 -6.43 -12.02
C TYR A 222 9.41 -7.64 -12.77
N SER A 223 8.15 -7.98 -12.51
CA SER A 223 7.47 -9.05 -13.22
C SER A 223 7.20 -8.66 -14.67
N SER A 224 7.23 -9.64 -15.56
CA SER A 224 6.73 -9.47 -16.93
C SER A 224 5.20 -9.57 -17.01
N TRP A 225 4.52 -9.87 -15.89
CA TRP A 225 3.06 -9.87 -15.84
C TRP A 225 2.50 -8.50 -16.22
N ASN A 226 1.43 -8.53 -17.02
CA ASN A 226 0.72 -7.35 -17.47
C ASN A 226 -0.78 -7.70 -17.58
N PRO A 227 -1.70 -6.83 -17.13
CA PRO A 227 -3.14 -7.01 -17.26
C PRO A 227 -3.66 -7.31 -18.67
N ASP A 228 -2.93 -6.89 -19.72
CA ASP A 228 -3.27 -7.15 -21.12
C ASP A 228 -2.94 -8.60 -21.56
N LYS A 229 -2.32 -9.40 -20.69
CA LYS A 229 -1.99 -10.81 -20.94
C LYS A 229 -3.06 -11.73 -20.35
N PRO A 230 -3.31 -12.91 -20.96
CA PRO A 230 -4.24 -13.90 -20.41
C PRO A 230 -3.76 -14.42 -19.05
N ILE A 231 -4.69 -14.93 -18.23
CA ILE A 231 -4.37 -15.48 -16.89
C ILE A 231 -3.31 -16.58 -16.94
N THR A 232 -3.22 -17.33 -18.04
CA THR A 232 -2.22 -18.39 -18.24
C THR A 232 -0.79 -17.84 -18.14
N HIS A 233 -0.54 -16.61 -18.58
CA HIS A 233 0.76 -15.96 -18.42
C HIS A 233 1.10 -15.68 -16.95
N LEU A 234 0.11 -15.25 -16.15
CA LEU A 234 0.28 -15.08 -14.70
C LEU A 234 0.56 -16.44 -14.02
N MET A 235 -0.18 -17.48 -14.40
CA MET A 235 0.02 -18.85 -13.90
C MET A 235 1.45 -19.33 -14.18
N ASP A 236 1.94 -19.13 -15.41
CA ASP A 236 3.31 -19.48 -15.80
C ASP A 236 4.35 -18.72 -14.97
N LEU A 237 4.14 -17.43 -14.70
CA LEU A 237 5.04 -16.65 -13.85
C LEU A 237 5.05 -17.12 -12.40
N ILE A 238 3.88 -17.40 -11.83
CA ILE A 238 3.80 -17.92 -10.46
C ILE A 238 4.52 -19.28 -10.34
N ASN A 239 4.33 -20.16 -11.33
CA ASN A 239 4.97 -21.47 -11.35
C ASN A 239 6.49 -21.38 -11.50
N ASN A 240 6.96 -20.56 -12.44
CA ASN A 240 8.37 -20.52 -12.84
C ASN A 240 9.21 -19.54 -12.00
N LYS A 241 8.65 -18.42 -11.57
CA LYS A 241 9.36 -17.33 -10.86
C LYS A 241 8.90 -17.15 -9.41
N GLY A 242 7.71 -17.64 -9.06
CA GLY A 242 7.18 -17.59 -7.70
C GLY A 242 6.20 -16.46 -7.47
N LEU A 243 6.03 -16.10 -6.20
CA LEU A 243 4.99 -15.16 -5.75
C LEU A 243 5.14 -13.78 -6.40
N GLN A 244 4.02 -13.10 -6.59
CA GLN A 244 3.97 -11.78 -7.22
C GLN A 244 3.40 -10.75 -6.23
N VAL A 245 4.05 -9.60 -6.05
CA VAL A 245 3.43 -8.42 -5.42
C VAL A 245 2.69 -7.66 -6.50
N VAL A 246 1.41 -7.35 -6.28
CA VAL A 246 0.64 -6.44 -7.14
C VAL A 246 0.13 -5.30 -6.29
N PHE A 247 0.25 -4.08 -6.80
CA PHE A 247 -0.26 -2.86 -6.19
C PHE A 247 -1.50 -2.38 -6.95
N GLY A 248 -2.49 -1.85 -6.24
CA GLY A 248 -3.69 -1.28 -6.87
C GLY A 248 -4.87 -1.14 -5.91
N ASN A 249 -6.07 -0.94 -6.45
CA ASN A 249 -7.31 -0.91 -5.65
C ASN A 249 -7.78 -2.34 -5.34
N ILE A 250 -6.93 -3.07 -4.60
CA ILE A 250 -6.97 -4.52 -4.41
C ILE A 250 -6.79 -4.82 -2.92
N GLY A 251 -7.36 -5.94 -2.46
CA GLY A 251 -7.24 -6.40 -1.09
C GLY A 251 -8.38 -5.92 -0.20
N ARG A 252 -8.39 -6.40 1.04
CA ARG A 252 -9.48 -6.26 2.02
C ARG A 252 -10.00 -4.82 2.19
N PRO A 253 -9.17 -3.76 2.20
CA PRO A 253 -9.65 -2.39 2.41
C PRO A 253 -10.65 -1.88 1.36
N PHE A 254 -10.60 -2.43 0.15
CA PHE A 254 -11.45 -2.03 -0.99
C PHE A 254 -12.75 -2.80 -1.11
N TYR A 255 -13.08 -3.60 -0.09
CA TYR A 255 -14.31 -4.38 -0.09
C TYR A 255 -15.05 -4.22 1.21
N ASN A 256 -16.37 -4.28 1.12
CA ASN A 256 -17.22 -4.33 2.30
C ASN A 256 -16.99 -5.65 3.06
N SER A 257 -16.47 -5.55 4.29
CA SER A 257 -16.16 -6.69 5.15
C SER A 257 -17.39 -7.55 5.46
N SER A 258 -18.60 -6.97 5.51
CA SER A 258 -19.84 -7.71 5.73
C SER A 258 -20.24 -8.61 4.56
N LYS A 259 -19.61 -8.43 3.39
CA LYS A 259 -19.86 -9.22 2.17
C LYS A 259 -18.79 -10.28 1.90
N ILE A 260 -17.83 -10.45 2.80
CA ILE A 260 -16.85 -11.54 2.78
C ILE A 260 -17.56 -12.86 3.07
N LYS A 261 -17.28 -13.89 2.26
CA LYS A 261 -17.78 -15.25 2.45
C LYS A 261 -16.62 -16.23 2.51
N VAL A 262 -16.66 -17.11 3.50
CA VAL A 262 -15.75 -18.27 3.55
C VAL A 262 -16.21 -19.25 2.47
N LEU A 263 -15.33 -19.51 1.52
CA LEU A 263 -15.56 -20.44 0.40
C LEU A 263 -15.07 -21.84 0.75
N GLN A 264 -13.95 -21.92 1.46
CA GLN A 264 -13.34 -23.19 1.87
C GLN A 264 -12.59 -22.98 3.20
N LYS A 265 -12.62 -23.99 4.07
CA LYS A 265 -11.85 -24.01 5.31
C LYS A 265 -11.26 -25.41 5.53
N ASN A 266 -9.97 -25.47 5.82
CA ASN A 266 -9.28 -26.67 6.28
C ASN A 266 -8.24 -26.31 7.36
N GLU A 267 -7.47 -27.28 7.82
CA GLU A 267 -6.45 -27.09 8.87
C GLU A 267 -5.35 -26.09 8.49
N LYS A 268 -5.06 -25.95 7.19
CA LYS A 268 -3.99 -25.07 6.69
C LYS A 268 -4.50 -23.69 6.28
N TYR A 269 -5.71 -23.59 5.73
CA TYR A 269 -6.21 -22.39 5.06
C TYR A 269 -7.69 -22.08 5.34
N ILE A 270 -7.99 -20.78 5.35
CA ILE A 270 -9.35 -20.25 5.23
C ILE A 270 -9.38 -19.42 3.95
N THR A 271 -10.03 -19.96 2.91
CA THR A 271 -10.20 -19.27 1.64
C THR A 271 -11.51 -18.49 1.67
N SER A 272 -11.43 -17.18 1.45
CA SER A 272 -12.57 -16.28 1.42
C SER A 272 -12.65 -15.54 0.09
N GLY A 273 -13.85 -15.15 -0.29
CA GLY A 273 -14.08 -14.28 -1.44
C GLY A 273 -15.16 -13.28 -1.12
N TRP A 274 -15.48 -12.43 -2.10
CA TRP A 274 -16.51 -11.42 -1.95
C TRP A 274 -17.71 -11.70 -2.85
N SER A 275 -18.89 -11.36 -2.35
CA SER A 275 -20.10 -11.40 -3.19
C SER A 275 -20.03 -10.33 -4.28
N PRO A 276 -20.72 -10.52 -5.43
CA PRO A 276 -20.86 -9.48 -6.43
C PRO A 276 -21.33 -8.14 -5.83
N GLY A 277 -20.74 -7.03 -6.28
CA GLY A 277 -21.04 -5.68 -5.75
C GLY A 277 -20.53 -5.42 -4.33
N ALA A 278 -19.57 -6.21 -3.84
CA ALA A 278 -18.90 -5.95 -2.57
C ALA A 278 -17.74 -4.98 -2.66
N TYR A 279 -17.23 -4.74 -3.87
CA TYR A 279 -16.22 -3.74 -4.10
C TYR A 279 -16.76 -2.36 -3.73
N ASP A 280 -15.99 -1.63 -2.96
CA ASP A 280 -16.32 -0.31 -2.47
C ASP A 280 -15.16 0.62 -2.83
N ASP A 281 -15.37 1.46 -3.84
CA ASP A 281 -14.37 2.41 -4.33
C ASP A 281 -14.26 3.63 -3.43
N LYS A 282 -14.21 3.40 -2.10
CA LYS A 282 -13.87 4.48 -1.18
C LYS A 282 -12.52 5.01 -1.62
N ASN A 283 -12.37 6.34 -1.67
CA ASN A 283 -11.19 7.13 -2.05
C ASN A 283 -9.90 6.74 -1.30
N GLN A 284 -9.49 5.48 -1.37
CA GLN A 284 -8.34 4.91 -0.70
C GLN A 284 -7.14 4.97 -1.64
N VAL A 285 -6.00 5.28 -1.04
CA VAL A 285 -4.70 5.14 -1.66
C VAL A 285 -4.49 3.64 -1.93
N GLY A 286 -3.92 3.28 -3.09
CA GLY A 286 -3.73 1.89 -3.50
C GLY A 286 -3.06 1.01 -2.43
N HIS A 287 -3.26 -0.30 -2.53
CA HIS A 287 -2.75 -1.30 -1.59
C HIS A 287 -2.01 -2.42 -2.33
N ALA A 288 -1.03 -3.03 -1.64
CA ALA A 288 -0.27 -4.14 -2.17
C ALA A 288 -0.79 -5.47 -1.63
N VAL A 289 -0.93 -6.46 -2.51
CA VAL A 289 -1.24 -7.85 -2.14
C VAL A 289 -0.21 -8.80 -2.74
N ILE A 290 -0.13 -10.02 -2.19
CA ILE A 290 0.76 -11.08 -2.67
C ILE A 290 -0.08 -12.12 -3.40
N LEU A 291 0.07 -12.23 -4.72
CA LEU A 291 -0.54 -13.30 -5.50
C LEU A 291 0.21 -14.61 -5.26
N ILE A 292 -0.54 -15.62 -4.82
CA ILE A 292 -0.01 -16.95 -4.46
C ILE A 292 -0.50 -18.07 -5.37
N GLY A 293 -1.45 -17.79 -6.26
CA GLY A 293 -1.98 -18.76 -7.21
C GLY A 293 -2.98 -18.15 -8.18
N ALA A 294 -3.29 -18.88 -9.24
CA ALA A 294 -4.30 -18.52 -10.23
C ALA A 294 -4.90 -19.78 -10.88
N GLN A 295 -6.15 -19.71 -11.31
CA GLN A 295 -6.89 -20.81 -11.95
C GLN A 295 -7.64 -20.29 -13.18
N SER A 296 -7.56 -21.02 -14.30
CA SER A 296 -8.26 -20.71 -15.54
C SER A 296 -9.49 -21.57 -15.83
N LYS A 297 -9.65 -22.73 -15.17
CA LYS A 297 -10.74 -23.67 -15.45
C LYS A 297 -12.04 -23.25 -14.77
N GLY A 298 -13.11 -23.14 -15.55
CA GLY A 298 -14.42 -22.67 -15.09
C GLY A 298 -14.48 -21.16 -15.04
N GLN A 299 -13.93 -20.55 -14.00
CA GLN A 299 -13.84 -19.10 -13.84
C GLN A 299 -12.37 -18.70 -13.65
N GLU A 300 -11.93 -17.68 -14.39
CA GLU A 300 -10.60 -17.11 -14.20
C GLU A 300 -10.51 -16.37 -12.87
N ILE A 301 -9.77 -16.93 -11.92
CA ILE A 301 -9.62 -16.41 -10.56
C ILE A 301 -8.17 -16.39 -10.11
N VAL A 302 -7.87 -15.50 -9.18
CA VAL A 302 -6.56 -15.36 -8.54
C VAL A 302 -6.70 -15.50 -7.03
N TYR A 303 -5.67 -16.08 -6.41
CA TYR A 303 -5.55 -16.29 -4.98
C TYR A 303 -4.47 -15.37 -4.43
N PHE A 304 -4.75 -14.70 -3.31
CA PHE A 304 -3.78 -13.78 -2.72
C PHE A 304 -3.80 -13.76 -1.19
N ILE A 305 -2.70 -13.28 -0.62
CA ILE A 305 -2.56 -12.93 0.79
C ILE A 305 -2.56 -11.41 0.89
N ASP A 306 -3.28 -10.89 1.88
CA ASP A 306 -3.30 -9.47 2.21
C ASP A 306 -2.32 -9.19 3.36
N PRO A 307 -1.31 -8.32 3.19
CA PRO A 307 -0.38 -7.93 4.26
C PRO A 307 -1.04 -7.35 5.53
N LEU A 308 -2.29 -6.87 5.43
CA LEU A 308 -3.04 -6.34 6.58
C LEU A 308 -3.50 -7.43 7.56
N ASP A 309 -3.62 -8.67 7.10
CA ASP A 309 -4.05 -9.75 7.97
C ASP A 309 -2.85 -10.32 8.73
N GLU A 310 -2.97 -10.28 10.05
CA GLU A 310 -2.08 -11.04 10.93
C GLU A 310 -2.18 -12.54 10.62
N SER A 311 -1.05 -13.24 10.78
CA SER A 311 -0.97 -14.67 10.53
C SER A 311 0.04 -15.31 11.47
N GLU A 312 -0.43 -16.16 12.36
CA GLU A 312 0.42 -17.02 13.19
C GLU A 312 0.70 -18.37 12.52
N VAL A 313 1.90 -18.93 12.69
CA VAL A 313 2.28 -20.22 12.09
C VAL A 313 1.26 -21.32 12.39
N ALA A 314 0.73 -21.36 13.61
CA ALA A 314 -0.15 -22.41 14.11
C ALA A 314 -1.62 -22.29 13.65
N SER A 315 -2.08 -21.09 13.23
CA SER A 315 -3.49 -20.87 12.86
C SER A 315 -3.70 -21.03 11.36
N PRO A 316 -4.84 -21.49 10.82
CA PRO A 316 -5.06 -21.53 9.38
C PRO A 316 -4.82 -20.16 8.71
N ARG A 317 -4.07 -20.12 7.60
CA ARG A 317 -3.77 -18.87 6.89
C ARG A 317 -5.00 -18.38 6.11
N LYS A 318 -5.29 -17.08 6.20
CA LYS A 318 -6.33 -16.44 5.37
C LYS A 318 -5.82 -16.29 3.94
N ILE A 319 -6.62 -16.75 2.98
CA ILE A 319 -6.41 -16.60 1.55
C ILE A 319 -7.65 -15.93 0.98
N TYR A 320 -7.46 -14.96 0.09
CA TYR A 320 -8.53 -14.29 -0.60
C TYR A 320 -8.59 -14.69 -2.07
N VAL A 321 -9.80 -14.68 -2.63
CA VAL A 321 -10.08 -14.97 -4.04
C VAL A 321 -10.82 -13.79 -4.69
N MET A 322 -10.40 -13.45 -5.91
CA MET A 322 -11.12 -12.54 -6.80
C MET A 322 -11.00 -13.00 -8.26
N SER A 323 -11.83 -12.46 -9.15
CA SER A 323 -11.70 -12.74 -10.59
C SER A 323 -10.44 -12.09 -11.18
N TYR A 324 -9.91 -12.72 -12.22
CA TYR A 324 -8.76 -12.17 -12.95
C TYR A 324 -9.09 -10.83 -13.62
N ASP A 325 -10.29 -10.69 -14.19
CA ASP A 325 -10.79 -9.42 -14.72
C ASP A 325 -10.76 -8.29 -13.67
N ARG A 326 -11.16 -8.60 -12.43
CA ARG A 326 -11.11 -7.63 -11.34
C ARG A 326 -9.68 -7.24 -11.01
N LEU A 327 -8.76 -8.20 -10.92
CA LEU A 327 -7.33 -7.92 -10.71
C LEU A 327 -6.82 -6.97 -11.81
N CYS A 328 -7.11 -7.28 -13.07
CA CYS A 328 -6.63 -6.52 -14.23
C CYS A 328 -7.14 -5.07 -14.25
N LYS A 329 -8.39 -4.84 -13.85
CA LYS A 329 -8.98 -3.48 -13.76
C LYS A 329 -8.45 -2.68 -12.57
N SER A 330 -8.06 -3.37 -11.50
CA SER A 330 -7.67 -2.73 -10.24
C SER A 330 -6.17 -2.53 -10.09
N ALA A 331 -5.36 -3.23 -10.87
CA ALA A 331 -3.91 -3.12 -10.82
C ALA A 331 -3.47 -1.71 -11.23
N MET A 332 -2.52 -1.17 -10.48
CA MET A 332 -1.85 0.10 -10.76
C MET A 332 -0.43 -0.16 -11.25
N ASP A 333 0.05 0.69 -12.13
CA ASP A 333 1.47 0.70 -12.47
C ASP A 333 2.31 1.36 -11.35
N TYR A 334 3.63 1.39 -11.53
CA TYR A 334 4.54 2.02 -10.57
C TYR A 334 4.27 3.53 -10.32
N ARG A 335 3.52 4.21 -11.21
CA ARG A 335 3.12 5.61 -11.06
C ARG A 335 1.87 5.77 -10.20
N GLY A 336 1.21 4.66 -9.85
CA GLY A 336 -0.08 4.65 -9.16
C GLY A 336 -1.27 4.88 -10.11
N ILE A 337 -1.08 4.75 -11.43
CA ILE A 337 -2.17 4.90 -12.39
C ILE A 337 -2.87 3.55 -12.57
N LEU A 338 -4.19 3.51 -12.38
CA LEU A 338 -5.00 2.32 -12.61
C LEU A 338 -4.90 1.89 -14.08
N ASN A 339 -4.78 0.59 -14.31
CA ASN A 339 -4.74 0.03 -15.67
C ASN A 339 -5.96 0.45 -16.51
N ALA A 340 -7.13 0.58 -15.89
CA ALA A 340 -8.35 1.03 -16.56
C ALA A 340 -8.27 2.48 -17.09
N ASP A 341 -7.41 3.30 -16.49
CA ASP A 341 -7.26 4.73 -16.81
C ASP A 341 -6.07 4.99 -17.74
N ILE A 342 -5.24 3.99 -18.04
CA ILE A 342 -4.10 4.14 -18.95
C ILE A 342 -4.61 4.15 -20.39
N PRO A 343 -4.30 5.19 -21.20
CA PRO A 343 -4.68 5.22 -22.60
C PRO A 343 -4.17 3.99 -23.36
N LYS A 344 -5.03 3.38 -24.19
CA LYS A 344 -4.65 2.18 -24.97
C LYS A 344 -3.47 2.40 -25.92
N ASN A 345 -3.22 3.66 -26.32
CA ASN A 345 -2.11 4.05 -27.17
C ASN A 345 -0.84 4.42 -26.40
N ASP A 346 -0.83 4.37 -25.05
CA ASP A 346 0.37 4.56 -24.26
C ASP A 346 1.30 3.35 -24.43
N THR A 347 2.35 3.54 -25.22
CA THR A 347 3.38 2.54 -25.53
C THR A 347 4.49 2.49 -24.48
N THR A 348 4.38 3.23 -23.36
CA THR A 348 5.38 3.13 -22.29
C THR A 348 5.35 1.73 -21.65
N GLN A 349 6.52 1.25 -21.23
CA GLN A 349 6.64 -0.06 -20.61
C GLN A 349 5.92 -0.04 -19.26
N ARG A 350 4.74 -0.68 -19.21
CA ARG A 350 3.91 -0.74 -18.01
C ARG A 350 4.48 -1.79 -17.06
N LYS A 351 4.84 -1.38 -15.84
CA LYS A 351 5.29 -2.27 -14.75
C LYS A 351 4.20 -2.28 -13.67
N PHE A 352 3.49 -3.40 -13.52
CA PHE A 352 2.36 -3.55 -12.58
C PHE A 352 2.66 -4.42 -11.36
N SER A 353 3.78 -5.15 -11.40
CA SER A 353 4.06 -6.17 -10.41
C SER A 353 5.56 -6.37 -10.20
N LEU A 354 5.89 -6.86 -9.00
CA LEU A 354 7.23 -7.31 -8.61
C LEU A 354 7.16 -8.81 -8.29
N MET A 355 8.27 -9.51 -8.46
CA MET A 355 8.44 -10.92 -8.09
C MET A 355 9.86 -11.15 -7.59
N VAL A 356 10.16 -12.26 -6.93
CA VAL A 356 11.56 -12.60 -6.66
C VAL A 356 12.18 -13.24 -7.88
N SER A 357 13.42 -12.87 -8.19
CA SER A 357 14.22 -13.63 -9.11
C SER A 357 14.64 -14.95 -8.46
N THR A 358 13.85 -16.01 -8.62
CA THR A 358 14.34 -17.35 -8.25
C THR A 358 15.28 -17.83 -9.34
N ILE A 359 16.52 -17.31 -9.35
CA ILE A 359 17.66 -17.95 -10.00
C ILE A 359 18.90 -17.73 -9.13
N SER A 360 19.23 -18.78 -8.38
CA SER A 360 20.61 -19.25 -8.25
C SER A 360 20.57 -20.78 -8.28
#